data_AF-A0A0L6W2R3-F1
#
_entry.id   AF-A0A0L6W2R3-F1
#
_cell.length_a   1.000
_cell.length_b   1.000
_cell.length_c   1.000
_cell.angle_alpha   90.00
_cell.angle_beta   90.00
_cell.angle_gamma   90.00
#
_symmetry.space_group_name_H-M   'P 1'
#
loop_
_entity.id
_entity.type
_entity.pdbx_description
1 polymer ?
#
loop_
_entity_poly.entity_id
_entity_poly.type
_entity_poly.pdbx_seq_one_letter_code
_entity_poly.pdbx_strand_id
1 'polypeptide(L)' 'MCPYVRKGENINGWYYYCDAVAFGLKLTARELEEIGCTPEQRKICQSLMELAVGVGLVPEPADG' A
#
# COMPACT_ATOMS: atom_id res chain seq x y z
N MET A 1 -7.95 0.89 10.14
CA MET A 1 -7.68 0.02 8.98
C MET A 1 -7.14 0.90 7.87
N CYS A 2 -6.01 0.56 7.24
CA CYS A 2 -5.37 1.43 6.25
C CYS A 2 -6.35 1.85 5.15
N PRO A 3 -6.56 3.17 4.91
CA PRO A 3 -7.55 3.65 3.94
C PRO A 3 -7.19 3.30 2.50
N TYR A 4 -5.92 2.97 2.24
CA TYR A 4 -5.43 2.60 0.92
C TYR A 4 -5.60 1.12 0.60
N VAL A 5 -5.92 0.27 1.57
CA VAL A 5 -6.23 -1.14 1.30
C VAL A 5 -7.66 -1.23 0.79
N ARG A 6 -7.79 -1.67 -0.46
CA ARG A 6 -9.04 -2.00 -1.13
C ARG A 6 -9.26 -3.50 -1.14
N LYS A 7 -10.53 -3.88 -1.23
CA LYS A 7 -10.96 -5.26 -1.40
C LYS A 7 -11.49 -5.43 -2.82
N GLY A 8 -10.89 -6.31 -3.59
CA GLY A 8 -11.35 -6.71 -4.92
C GLY A 8 -11.95 -8.11 -4.89
N GLU A 9 -12.77 -8.42 -5.88
CA GLU A 9 -13.31 -9.77 -6.12
C GLU A 9 -12.77 -10.29 -7.46
N ASN A 10 -12.39 -11.56 -7.49
CA ASN A 10 -12.07 -12.28 -8.72
C ASN A 10 -12.68 -13.69 -8.68
N ILE A 11 -12.45 -14.50 -9.73
CA ILE A 11 -13.02 -15.85 -9.84
C ILE A 11 -12.59 -16.80 -8.71
N ASN A 12 -11.50 -16.47 -8.00
CA ASN A 12 -10.94 -17.24 -6.89
C ASN A 12 -11.35 -16.65 -5.51
N GLY A 13 -12.24 -15.67 -5.49
CA GLY A 13 -12.77 -15.03 -4.28
C GLY A 13 -12.23 -13.62 -4.04
N TRP A 14 -12.21 -13.22 -2.77
CA TRP A 14 -11.79 -11.89 -2.37
C TRP A 14 -10.26 -11.77 -2.31
N TYR A 15 -9.73 -10.68 -2.84
CA TYR A 15 -8.34 -10.30 -2.68
C TYR A 15 -8.24 -8.87 -2.14
N TYR A 16 -7.14 -8.56 -1.46
CA TYR A 16 -6.85 -7.19 -1.02
C TYR A 16 -5.79 -6.59 -1.93
N TYR A 17 -5.94 -5.33 -2.29
CA TYR A 17 -4.97 -4.58 -3.08
C TYR A 17 -4.84 -3.15 -2.60
N CYS A 18 -3.77 -2.46 -2.99
CA CYS A 18 -3.57 -1.07 -2.56
C CYS A 18 -3.95 -0.08 -3.65
N ASP A 19 -4.61 1.00 -3.21
CA ASP A 19 -5.10 2.07 -4.07
C ASP A 19 -3.92 2.78 -4.75
N ALA A 20 -4.02 2.99 -6.07
CA ALA A 20 -2.98 3.65 -6.84
C ALA A 20 -2.69 5.08 -6.36
N VAL A 21 -3.66 5.72 -5.68
CA VAL A 21 -3.45 7.05 -5.07
C VAL A 21 -2.37 6.99 -3.99
N ALA A 22 -2.16 5.85 -3.33
CA ALA A 22 -1.10 5.69 -2.34
C ALA A 22 0.31 5.87 -2.93
N PHE A 23 0.49 5.67 -4.24
CA PHE A 23 1.78 5.87 -4.91
C PHE A 23 2.21 7.34 -4.95
N GLY A 24 1.25 8.27 -4.95
CA GLY A 24 1.53 9.71 -5.06
C GLY A 24 1.70 10.41 -3.72
N LEU A 25 1.41 9.73 -2.61
CA LEU A 25 1.38 10.34 -1.29
C LEU A 25 2.75 10.24 -0.61
N LYS A 26 3.30 11.40 -0.26
CA LYS A 26 4.50 11.51 0.55
C LYS A 26 4.09 11.61 2.02
N LEU A 27 3.89 10.46 2.65
CA LEU A 27 3.58 10.36 4.08
C LEU A 27 4.77 9.74 4.80
N THR A 28 5.09 10.30 5.97
CA THR A 28 6.09 9.72 6.86
C THR A 28 5.59 8.38 7.43
N ALA A 29 6.52 7.57 7.96
CA ALA A 29 6.15 6.32 8.62
C ALA A 29 5.14 6.54 9.77
N ARG A 30 5.25 7.64 10.50
CA ARG A 30 4.35 7.98 11.61
C ARG A 30 2.95 8.32 11.11
N GLU A 31 2.84 9.15 10.08
CA GLU A 31 1.53 9.51 9.49
C GLU A 31 0.82 8.28 8.92
N LEU A 32 1.56 7.35 8.31
CA LEU A 32 1.03 6.08 7.83
C LEU A 32 0.47 5.23 8.98
N GLU A 33 1.15 5.18 10.12
CA GLU A 33 0.64 4.47 11.30
C GLU A 33 -0.58 5.15 11.92
N GLU A 34 -0.62 6.48 11.96
CA GLU A 34 -1.75 7.27 12.48
C GLU A 34 -3.05 7.05 11.68
N ILE A 35 -2.96 6.85 10.36
CA ILE A 35 -4.11 6.47 9.52
C ILE A 35 -4.39 4.96 9.50
N GLY A 36 -3.64 4.17 10.28
CA GLY A 36 -3.83 2.73 10.43
C GLY A 36 -3.19 1.88 9.34
N CYS A 37 -2.23 2.42 8.57
CA CYS A 37 -1.34 1.68 7.67
C CYS A 37 -0.09 1.18 8.41
N THR A 38 -0.28 0.10 9.17
CA THR A 38 0.80 -0.53 9.95
C THR A 38 1.92 -1.07 9.05
N PRO A 39 3.13 -1.35 9.59
CA PRO A 39 4.23 -1.94 8.83
C PRO A 39 3.84 -3.21 8.07
N GLU A 40 2.97 -4.03 8.67
CA GLU A 40 2.51 -5.29 8.09
C GLU A 40 1.57 -5.05 6.89
N GLN A 41 0.65 -4.08 7.00
CA GLN A 41 -0.20 -3.68 5.87
C GLN A 41 0.61 -3.01 4.76
N ARG A 42 1.64 -2.25 5.12
CA ARG A 42 2.57 -1.64 4.16
C ARG A 42 3.34 -2.69 3.37
N LYS A 43 3.75 -3.81 3.99
CA LYS A 43 4.37 -4.94 3.27
C LYS A 43 3.43 -5.57 2.24
N ILE A 44 2.16 -5.76 2.59
CA ILE A 44 1.16 -6.30 1.66
C ILE A 44 0.98 -5.36 0.46
N CYS A 45 0.89 -4.06 0.71
CA CYS A 45 0.87 -3.07 -0.35
C CYS A 45 2.14 -3.13 -1.19
N GLN A 46 3.32 -3.15 -0.56
CA GLN A 46 4.61 -3.14 -1.24
C GLN A 46 4.72 -4.29 -2.23
N SER A 47 4.44 -5.53 -1.82
CA SER A 47 4.54 -6.69 -2.70
C SER A 47 3.61 -6.61 -3.92
N LEU A 48 2.41 -6.03 -3.77
CA LEU A 48 1.50 -5.82 -4.89
C LEU A 48 1.94 -4.67 -5.81
N MET A 49 2.50 -3.61 -5.23
CA MET A 49 3.08 -2.50 -6.00
C MET A 49 4.29 -2.99 -6.79
N GLU A 50 5.16 -3.79 -6.19
CA GLU A 50 6.30 -4.43 -6.85
C GLU A 50 5.86 -5.32 -8.02
N LEU A 51 4.77 -6.07 -7.87
CA LEU A 51 4.16 -6.86 -8.95
C LEU A 51 3.58 -5.97 -10.08
N ALA A 52 2.97 -4.85 -9.73
CA ALA A 52 2.25 -3.99 -10.68
C ALA A 52 3.15 -3.06 -11.50
N VAL A 53 4.18 -2.46 -10.87
CA VAL A 53 5.06 -1.46 -11.50
C VAL A 53 6.54 -1.82 -11.48
N GLY A 54 6.92 -2.92 -10.81
CA GLY A 54 8.31 -3.31 -10.63
C GLY A 54 8.96 -2.66 -9.40
N VAL A 55 9.93 -3.35 -8.81
CA VAL A 55 10.57 -3.02 -7.51
C VAL A 55 11.17 -1.61 -7.47
N GLY A 56 11.73 -1.13 -8.60
CA GLY A 56 12.38 0.18 -8.68
C GLY A 56 11.44 1.38 -8.79
N LEU A 57 10.13 1.17 -8.91
CA LEU A 57 9.12 2.24 -9.02
C LEU A 57 8.18 2.30 -7.82
N VAL A 58 8.44 1.48 -6.79
CA VAL A 58 7.67 1.52 -5.55
C VAL A 58 8.16 2.68 -4.68
N PRO A 59 7.29 3.64 -4.34
CA PRO A 59 7.68 4.77 -3.53
C PRO A 59 8.00 4.32 -2.10
N GLU A 60 9.15 4.76 -1.60
CA GLU A 60 9.50 4.65 -0.19
C GLU A 60 8.70 5.68 0.62
N PRO A 61 8.41 5.41 1.91
CA PRO A 61 7.85 6.42 2.81
C PRO A 61 8.70 7.68 2.76
N ALA A 62 8.07 8.85 2.87
CA ALA A 62 8.82 10.09 2.93
C ALA A 62 9.73 10.07 4.17
N ASP A 63 11.01 10.41 3.99
CA ASP A 63 11.92 10.67 5.09
C ASP A 63 11.29 11.72 6.02
N GLY A 64 11.15 11.36 7.29
CA GLY A 64 10.70 12.22 8.37
C GLY A 64 11.76 12.28 9.46
#